data_AF-A0A9D8FBA2-F1
#
_entry.id   AF-A0A9D8FBA2-F1
#
_cell.length_a   1.000
_cell.length_b   1.000
_cell.length_c   1.000
_cell.angle_alpha   90.00
_cell.angle_beta   90.00
_cell.angle_gamma   90.00
#
_symmetry.space_group_name_H-M   'P 1'
#
loop_
_entity.id
_entity.type
_entity.pdbx_description
1 polymer ?
#
loop_
_entity_poly.entity_id
_entity_poly.type
_entity_poly.pdbx_seq_one_letter_code
_entity_poly.pdbx_strand_id
1 'polypeptide(L)'
;MKEKFATKDELEMMIESHMHAFLQHEKYAVESVSPLSLFTHNRFDLAVKLLYLHNRKYNDAFSRRIYDEHIRSISHGTFKEAGNDQKNSLDSFVDTFNELYLSIKDSGFDEKKSLIPLSKNGTIINGAHRVACAIDLNTQVKCVKVDTVDHFYDYKFFLDRGLNQGMLDAAATKFIETGTNVYIAIIWPAAKGDLLAVESLIPNIIYKKQAYLSANGGANLISIVYQGCNWLGKSAQGFPGVGAKLVECFSGPNPVTAIAFQAPTLTAVQEIKDEIRNVFGIGKHSVHINDTNEEAITTARMLFNDNAIHFLNYANPSKFQSTFDKINTFKDFVKTNEITSTPFVLDAGIVLSLYGLREADDIDYLYVGENSITPEWKNVNHHKDSLQYHEVSETELVMDPANYFYFDDIKFVAFSQLYRLKSNRMQAKDKNDLFMMRGMVENNKFLARLGMAKQKLTFARIRLYHKAIDILRATGLYKIVRWVYRKFFKNNSSLDV
;
A
#
# COMPACT_ATOMS: atom_id res chain seq x y z
N MET A 1 28.86 -29.07 7.52
CA MET A 1 29.68 -27.84 7.57
C MET A 1 30.42 -27.84 8.90
N LYS A 2 31.72 -27.50 8.94
CA LYS A 2 32.42 -27.31 10.22
C LYS A 2 31.83 -26.07 10.90
N GLU A 3 31.45 -26.18 12.16
CA GLU A 3 31.05 -25.02 12.97
C GLU A 3 32.24 -24.06 13.06
N LYS A 4 32.00 -22.80 12.69
CA LYS A 4 32.98 -21.72 12.79
C LYS A 4 32.83 -21.08 14.16
N PHE A 5 33.95 -20.86 14.86
CA PHE A 5 33.97 -20.17 16.14
C PHE A 5 34.81 -18.91 16.03
N ALA A 6 34.44 -17.88 16.79
CA ALA A 6 35.25 -16.69 17.04
C ALA A 6 35.58 -16.59 18.53
N THR A 7 36.78 -16.12 18.87
CA THR A 7 37.15 -15.80 20.26
C THR A 7 36.49 -14.51 20.72
N LYS A 8 36.43 -14.29 22.03
CA LYS A 8 35.98 -13.01 22.58
C LYS A 8 36.74 -11.81 22.00
N ASP A 9 38.06 -11.87 21.96
CA ASP A 9 38.92 -10.79 21.43
C ASP A 9 38.65 -10.53 19.94
N GLU A 10 38.41 -11.57 19.15
CA GLU A 10 38.02 -11.43 17.75
C GLU A 10 36.67 -10.72 17.61
N LEU A 11 35.69 -11.05 18.46
CA LEU A 11 34.37 -10.44 18.44
C LEU A 11 34.39 -8.97 18.86
N GLU A 12 35.20 -8.58 19.84
CA GLU A 12 35.33 -7.19 20.29
C GLU A 12 35.83 -6.25 19.17
N MET A 13 36.41 -6.79 18.10
CA MET A 13 36.78 -6.04 16.89
C MET A 13 35.68 -6.01 15.82
N MET A 14 34.66 -6.87 15.92
CA MET A 14 33.64 -7.09 14.88
C MET A 14 32.22 -6.66 15.29
N ILE A 15 32.00 -6.36 16.57
CA ILE A 15 30.72 -5.85 17.10
C ILE A 15 30.94 -4.53 17.85
N GLU A 16 29.85 -3.80 18.10
CA GLU A 16 29.94 -2.47 18.72
C GLU A 16 30.34 -2.54 20.21
N SER A 17 31.14 -1.57 20.68
CA SER A 17 31.76 -1.57 22.03
C SER A 17 30.78 -1.74 23.19
N HIS A 18 29.59 -1.14 23.09
CA HIS A 18 28.53 -1.26 24.10
C HIS A 18 27.96 -2.69 24.23
N MET A 19 28.30 -3.60 23.30
CA MET A 19 27.92 -5.02 23.34
C MET A 19 28.95 -5.90 24.06
N HIS A 20 30.15 -5.41 24.33
CA HIS A 20 31.25 -6.23 24.91
C HIS A 20 30.89 -6.79 26.29
N ALA A 21 30.05 -6.06 27.04
CA ALA A 21 29.53 -6.49 28.34
C ALA A 21 28.67 -7.78 28.25
N PHE A 22 28.19 -8.17 27.07
CA PHE A 22 27.40 -9.39 26.87
C PHE A 22 28.25 -10.58 26.37
N LEU A 23 29.57 -10.38 26.23
CA LEU A 23 30.53 -11.43 25.89
C LEU A 23 31.05 -12.16 27.14
N GLN A 24 30.23 -13.09 27.65
CA GLN A 24 30.45 -13.90 28.85
C GLN A 24 31.24 -15.22 28.63
N HIS A 25 31.63 -15.54 27.40
CA HIS A 25 32.32 -16.79 27.04
C HIS A 25 33.62 -16.52 26.27
N GLU A 26 34.54 -17.49 26.29
CA GLU A 26 35.82 -17.40 25.55
C GLU A 26 35.65 -17.61 24.04
N LYS A 27 34.62 -18.37 23.64
CA LYS A 27 34.34 -18.73 22.25
C LYS A 27 32.85 -18.68 21.95
N TYR A 28 32.53 -18.27 20.73
CA TYR A 28 31.18 -18.12 20.23
C TYR A 28 31.02 -18.79 18.88
N ALA A 29 29.89 -19.45 18.68
CA ALA A 29 29.51 -19.96 17.37
C ALA A 29 29.18 -18.79 16.45
N VAL A 30 29.73 -18.83 15.23
CA VAL A 30 29.42 -17.89 14.15
C VAL A 30 28.60 -18.63 13.10
N GLU A 31 27.37 -18.18 12.93
CA GLU A 31 26.41 -18.84 12.05
C GLU A 31 26.20 -18.03 10.77
N SER A 32 26.08 -18.73 9.64
CA SER A 32 25.61 -18.13 8.39
C SER A 32 24.09 -18.20 8.35
N VAL A 33 23.44 -17.06 8.26
CA VAL A 33 21.99 -16.97 8.41
C VAL A 33 21.37 -16.21 7.23
N SER A 34 20.21 -16.70 6.77
CA SER A 34 19.40 -15.96 5.80
C SER A 34 18.89 -14.68 6.45
N PRO A 35 19.11 -13.49 5.86
CA PRO A 35 18.74 -12.24 6.50
C PRO A 35 17.22 -12.12 6.70
N LEU A 36 16.40 -12.79 5.89
CA LEU A 36 14.93 -12.85 6.08
C LEU A 36 14.53 -13.58 7.38
N SER A 37 15.32 -14.53 7.86
CA SER A 37 15.02 -15.20 9.15
C SER A 37 15.23 -14.30 10.36
N LEU A 38 15.94 -13.18 10.19
CA LEU A 38 16.12 -12.14 11.21
C LEU A 38 15.01 -11.08 11.17
N PHE A 39 14.14 -11.13 10.16
CA PHE A 39 13.03 -10.19 9.97
C PHE A 39 11.83 -10.59 10.83
N THR A 40 11.89 -10.17 12.09
CA THR A 40 11.01 -10.63 13.18
C THR A 40 10.08 -9.51 13.67
N HIS A 41 8.93 -9.89 14.24
CA HIS A 41 7.86 -8.98 14.68
C HIS A 41 8.33 -7.86 15.62
N ASN A 42 9.34 -8.11 16.46
CA ASN A 42 9.89 -7.13 17.39
C ASN A 42 10.89 -6.15 16.73
N ARG A 43 11.11 -6.27 15.41
CA ARG A 43 12.05 -5.49 14.59
C ARG A 43 11.33 -4.78 13.44
N PHE A 44 10.24 -4.10 13.76
CA PHE A 44 9.45 -3.29 12.82
C PHE A 44 10.30 -2.21 12.13
N ASP A 45 11.36 -1.75 12.79
CA ASP A 45 12.35 -0.80 12.29
C ASP A 45 13.08 -1.25 11.01
N LEU A 46 13.15 -2.57 10.75
CA LEU A 46 13.71 -3.10 9.51
C LEU A 46 12.81 -2.77 8.31
N ALA A 47 11.48 -2.76 8.49
CA ALA A 47 10.55 -2.46 7.41
C ALA A 47 10.68 -1.02 6.93
N VAL A 48 10.92 -0.07 7.84
CA VAL A 48 11.20 1.34 7.48
C VAL A 48 12.49 1.46 6.66
N LYS A 49 13.55 0.74 7.06
CA LYS A 49 14.83 0.71 6.33
C LYS A 49 14.67 0.08 4.95
N LEU A 50 13.90 -0.98 4.83
CA LEU A 50 13.59 -1.62 3.55
C LEU A 50 12.76 -0.73 2.64
N LEU A 51 11.83 0.05 3.20
CA LEU A 51 11.09 1.05 2.43
C LEU A 51 12.04 2.10 1.83
N TYR A 52 12.99 2.59 2.63
CA TYR A 52 14.04 3.50 2.17
C TYR A 52 14.88 2.89 1.04
N LEU A 53 15.42 1.68 1.25
CA LEU A 53 16.28 1.01 0.27
C LEU A 53 15.56 0.74 -1.05
N HIS A 54 14.33 0.23 -0.99
CA HIS A 54 13.53 -0.12 -2.17
C HIS A 54 13.23 1.10 -3.05
N ASN A 55 13.01 2.26 -2.42
CA ASN A 55 12.64 3.50 -3.12
C ASN A 55 13.84 4.40 -3.45
N ARG A 56 15.05 4.08 -2.97
CA ARG A 56 16.27 4.89 -3.15
C ARG A 56 16.53 5.26 -4.61
N LYS A 57 16.34 4.32 -5.55
CA LYS A 57 16.56 4.53 -6.99
C LYS A 57 15.65 5.59 -7.63
N TYR A 58 14.51 5.89 -7.01
CA TYR A 58 13.55 6.86 -7.54
C TYR A 58 13.72 8.27 -6.95
N ASN A 59 14.71 8.46 -6.05
CA ASN A 59 14.88 9.69 -5.29
C ASN A 59 13.56 10.16 -4.62
N ASP A 60 12.86 9.20 -4.03
CA ASP A 60 11.53 9.40 -3.46
C ASP A 60 11.59 10.17 -2.13
N ALA A 61 10.98 11.35 -2.11
CA ALA A 61 10.90 12.20 -0.93
C ALA A 61 10.18 11.52 0.24
N PHE A 62 9.18 10.67 -0.02
CA PHE A 62 8.47 9.96 1.05
C PHE A 62 9.40 8.99 1.79
N SER A 63 10.18 8.19 1.05
CA SER A 63 11.14 7.25 1.62
C SER A 63 12.21 7.94 2.47
N ARG A 64 12.65 9.14 2.07
CA ARG A 64 13.55 9.97 2.89
C ARG A 64 12.85 10.45 4.16
N ARG A 65 11.64 11.02 4.05
CA ARG A 65 10.87 11.53 5.20
C ARG A 65 10.64 10.46 6.27
N ILE A 66 10.21 9.25 5.88
CA ILE A 66 9.95 8.19 6.85
C ILE A 66 11.23 7.68 7.51
N TYR A 67 12.36 7.63 6.77
CA TYR A 67 13.64 7.27 7.35
C TYR A 67 14.11 8.31 8.38
N ASP A 68 13.98 9.60 8.05
CA ASP A 68 14.33 10.70 8.95
C ASP A 68 13.49 10.67 10.23
N GLU A 69 12.17 10.43 10.12
CA GLU A 69 11.27 10.28 11.28
C GLU A 69 11.58 9.04 12.13
N HIS A 70 12.03 7.95 11.49
CA HIS A 70 12.53 6.77 12.19
C HIS A 70 13.82 7.08 12.96
N ILE A 71 14.78 7.80 12.37
CA ILE A 71 16.00 8.23 13.08
C ILE A 71 15.66 9.20 14.21
N ARG A 72 14.73 10.14 14.00
CA ARG A 72 14.20 11.01 15.05
C ARG A 72 13.67 10.20 16.23
N SER A 73 12.89 9.16 15.94
CA SER A 73 12.29 8.29 16.96
C SER A 73 13.35 7.56 17.79
N ILE A 74 14.34 6.95 17.14
CA ILE A 74 15.38 6.17 17.84
C ILE A 74 16.37 7.08 18.60
N SER A 75 16.69 8.25 18.06
CA SER A 75 17.64 9.20 18.66
C SER A 75 17.02 10.19 19.64
N HIS A 76 15.72 10.08 19.94
CA HIS A 76 14.97 11.07 20.73
C HIS A 76 15.11 12.50 20.18
N GLY A 77 15.15 12.64 18.85
CA GLY A 77 15.29 13.91 18.15
C GLY A 77 16.68 14.54 18.19
N THR A 78 17.69 13.87 18.76
CA THR A 78 19.06 14.38 18.81
C THR A 78 19.81 14.19 17.50
N PHE A 79 19.39 13.22 16.67
CA PHE A 79 20.06 12.82 15.44
C PHE A 79 21.53 12.42 15.64
N LYS A 80 21.86 11.89 16.82
CA LYS A 80 23.18 11.39 17.18
C LYS A 80 23.13 9.89 17.47
N GLU A 81 24.08 9.15 16.95
CA GLU A 81 24.28 7.74 17.30
C GLU A 81 25.15 7.62 18.56
N ALA A 82 24.66 6.87 19.54
CA ALA A 82 25.40 6.66 20.77
C ALA A 82 26.72 5.90 20.48
N GLY A 83 27.86 6.49 20.88
CA GLY A 83 29.17 5.91 20.66
C GLY A 83 29.78 6.16 19.27
N ASN A 84 29.17 7.02 18.44
CA ASN A 84 29.72 7.42 17.14
C ASN A 84 29.62 8.93 16.93
N ASP A 85 30.69 9.65 17.27
CA ASP A 85 30.73 11.12 17.23
C ASP A 85 30.60 11.71 15.83
N GLN A 86 30.88 10.92 14.79
CA GLN A 86 30.81 11.35 13.38
C GLN A 86 29.38 11.27 12.83
N LYS A 87 28.53 10.42 13.40
CA LYS A 87 27.15 10.22 12.93
C LYS A 87 26.17 11.04 13.76
N ASN A 88 26.21 12.35 13.52
CA ASN A 88 25.60 13.37 14.36
C ASN A 88 24.60 14.28 13.62
N SER A 89 24.19 13.89 12.41
CA SER A 89 23.18 14.57 11.59
C SER A 89 22.36 13.59 10.76
N LEU A 90 21.15 13.97 10.32
CA LEU A 90 20.34 13.12 9.42
C LEU A 90 21.08 12.73 8.14
N ASP A 91 21.81 13.66 7.54
CA ASP A 91 22.59 13.38 6.33
C ASP A 91 23.69 12.36 6.60
N SER A 92 24.40 12.44 7.74
CA SER A 92 25.40 11.43 8.11
C SER A 92 24.78 10.04 8.26
N PHE A 93 23.55 9.92 8.78
CA PHE A 93 22.81 8.66 8.86
C PHE A 93 22.44 8.11 7.48
N VAL A 94 22.10 8.98 6.53
CA VAL A 94 21.75 8.62 5.16
C VAL A 94 22.97 8.20 4.37
N ASP A 95 24.03 9.00 4.40
CA ASP A 95 25.28 8.75 3.67
C ASP A 95 25.91 7.43 4.14
N THR A 96 26.01 7.23 5.45
CA THR A 96 26.52 5.97 6.02
C THR A 96 25.67 4.77 5.59
N PHE A 97 24.34 4.92 5.51
CA PHE A 97 23.47 3.83 5.08
C PHE A 97 23.64 3.50 3.59
N ASN A 98 23.79 4.52 2.75
CA ASN A 98 24.04 4.35 1.32
C ASN A 98 25.42 3.72 1.05
N GLU A 99 26.46 4.18 1.73
CA GLU A 99 27.80 3.58 1.67
C GLU A 99 27.79 2.11 2.10
N LEU A 100 27.08 1.79 3.19
CA LEU A 100 26.92 0.41 3.65
C LEU A 100 26.22 -0.45 2.60
N TYR A 101 25.14 0.05 1.99
CA TYR A 101 24.44 -0.65 0.93
C TYR A 101 25.35 -0.93 -0.27
N LEU A 102 26.08 0.07 -0.75
CA LEU A 102 27.02 -0.07 -1.85
C LEU A 102 28.14 -1.06 -1.52
N SER A 103 28.69 -0.99 -0.31
CA SER A 103 29.72 -1.94 0.15
C SER A 103 29.22 -3.39 0.13
N ILE A 104 28.00 -3.65 0.61
CA ILE A 104 27.43 -5.02 0.61
C ILE A 104 27.06 -5.44 -0.82
N LYS A 105 26.57 -4.53 -1.65
CA LYS A 105 26.24 -4.81 -3.06
C LYS A 105 27.48 -5.21 -3.86
N ASP A 106 28.59 -4.52 -3.66
CA ASP A 106 29.79 -4.69 -4.48
C ASP A 106 30.70 -5.82 -3.97
N SER A 107 30.75 -6.03 -2.64
CA SER A 107 31.69 -6.98 -2.00
C SER A 107 31.02 -8.09 -1.19
N GLY A 108 29.70 -8.09 -1.05
CA GLY A 108 28.98 -8.98 -0.14
C GLY A 108 29.12 -8.58 1.33
N PHE A 109 28.56 -9.39 2.22
CA PHE A 109 28.71 -9.19 3.67
C PHE A 109 30.10 -9.64 4.13
N ASP A 110 30.91 -8.70 4.64
CA ASP A 110 32.28 -8.95 5.09
C ASP A 110 32.32 -9.37 6.57
N GLU A 111 32.38 -10.68 6.79
CA GLU A 111 32.45 -11.27 8.13
C GLU A 111 33.73 -10.96 8.92
N LYS A 112 34.77 -10.43 8.27
CA LYS A 112 36.00 -10.00 8.95
C LYS A 112 35.88 -8.57 9.49
N LYS A 113 34.95 -7.78 8.94
CA LYS A 113 34.70 -6.40 9.38
C LYS A 113 33.60 -6.33 10.41
N SER A 114 32.54 -7.12 10.26
CA SER A 114 31.39 -7.02 11.16
C SER A 114 30.61 -8.33 11.25
N LEU A 115 30.04 -8.57 12.43
CA LEU A 115 29.03 -9.60 12.66
C LEU A 115 27.72 -8.95 13.11
N ILE A 116 26.62 -9.69 12.97
CA ILE A 116 25.32 -9.26 13.45
C ILE A 116 25.09 -9.91 14.82
N PRO A 117 25.12 -9.13 15.92
CA PRO A 117 24.85 -9.68 17.23
C PRO A 117 23.36 -9.99 17.37
N LEU A 118 23.07 -11.17 17.91
CA LEU A 118 21.73 -11.66 18.22
C LEU A 118 21.59 -11.80 19.73
N SER A 119 20.36 -11.62 20.23
CA SER A 119 20.01 -11.93 21.61
C SER A 119 20.07 -13.44 21.88
N LYS A 120 19.81 -13.84 23.13
CA LYS A 120 19.63 -15.25 23.50
C LYS A 120 18.53 -15.93 22.68
N ASN A 121 17.48 -15.19 22.30
CA ASN A 121 16.35 -15.71 21.51
C ASN A 121 16.57 -15.62 20.00
N GLY A 122 17.72 -15.12 19.55
CA GLY A 122 18.07 -15.05 18.12
C GLY A 122 17.52 -13.84 17.38
N THR A 123 16.87 -12.87 18.06
CA THR A 123 16.50 -11.61 17.41
C THR A 123 17.72 -10.68 17.35
N ILE A 124 17.76 -9.81 16.34
CA ILE A 124 18.86 -8.87 16.20
C ILE A 124 18.82 -7.84 17.32
N ILE A 125 19.97 -7.58 17.94
CA ILE A 125 20.10 -6.52 18.96
C ILE A 125 20.78 -5.27 18.40
N ASN A 126 21.62 -5.46 17.37
CA ASN A 126 22.24 -4.40 16.58
C ASN A 126 22.42 -4.88 15.12
N GLY A 127 22.86 -3.99 14.22
CA GLY A 127 23.07 -4.31 12.81
C GLY A 127 21.83 -4.22 11.94
N ALA A 128 20.81 -3.47 12.36
CA ALA A 128 19.55 -3.32 11.63
C ALA A 128 19.74 -2.88 10.17
N HIS A 129 20.59 -1.88 9.93
CA HIS A 129 20.93 -1.43 8.57
C HIS A 129 21.65 -2.51 7.77
N ARG A 130 22.55 -3.28 8.40
CA ARG A 130 23.25 -4.40 7.76
C ARG A 130 22.27 -5.49 7.33
N VAL A 131 21.32 -5.85 8.19
CA VAL A 131 20.25 -6.80 7.87
C VAL A 131 19.35 -6.27 6.75
N ALA A 132 18.91 -5.01 6.81
CA ALA A 132 18.05 -4.44 5.77
C ALA A 132 18.72 -4.44 4.39
N CYS A 133 20.00 -4.05 4.31
CA CYS A 133 20.79 -4.17 3.08
C CYS A 133 20.89 -5.62 2.61
N ALA A 134 21.18 -6.54 3.51
CA ALA A 134 21.31 -7.95 3.19
C ALA A 134 20.00 -8.58 2.70
N ILE A 135 18.85 -8.19 3.26
CA ILE A 135 17.51 -8.59 2.76
C ILE A 135 17.31 -8.07 1.33
N ASP A 136 17.52 -6.78 1.09
CA ASP A 136 17.28 -6.15 -0.23
C ASP A 136 18.21 -6.73 -1.33
N LEU A 137 19.43 -7.09 -0.95
CA LEU A 137 20.45 -7.68 -1.83
C LEU A 137 20.45 -9.22 -1.85
N ASN A 138 19.51 -9.87 -1.14
CA ASN A 138 19.46 -11.33 -0.97
C ASN A 138 20.83 -11.96 -0.61
N THR A 139 21.55 -11.33 0.32
CA THR A 139 22.91 -11.70 0.72
C THR A 139 22.92 -12.31 2.12
N GLN A 140 23.57 -13.46 2.28
CA GLN A 140 23.71 -14.12 3.59
C GLN A 140 24.52 -13.26 4.56
N VAL A 141 24.17 -13.29 5.85
CA VAL A 141 24.87 -12.56 6.91
C VAL A 141 25.52 -13.52 7.89
N LYS A 142 26.54 -13.04 8.62
CA LYS A 142 27.13 -13.79 9.72
C LYS A 142 26.66 -13.22 11.06
N CYS A 143 26.21 -14.11 11.92
CA CYS A 143 25.60 -13.76 13.19
C CYS A 143 26.33 -14.42 14.35
N VAL A 144 26.22 -13.79 15.52
CA VAL A 144 26.70 -14.32 16.80
C VAL A 144 25.67 -14.09 17.89
N LYS A 145 25.34 -15.11 18.68
CA LYS A 145 24.45 -14.96 19.84
C LYS A 145 25.25 -14.47 21.05
N VAL A 146 24.77 -13.41 21.69
CA VAL A 146 25.36 -12.83 22.89
C VAL A 146 24.39 -12.88 24.06
N ASP A 147 24.90 -12.73 25.28
CA ASP A 147 24.13 -12.98 26.50
C ASP A 147 23.25 -11.79 26.91
N THR A 148 22.29 -11.42 26.05
CA THR A 148 21.35 -10.31 26.30
C THR A 148 19.91 -10.64 25.90
N VAL A 149 18.98 -9.84 26.41
CA VAL A 149 17.54 -9.92 26.13
C VAL A 149 17.20 -9.28 24.79
N ASP A 150 15.97 -9.50 24.34
CA ASP A 150 15.46 -8.96 23.08
C ASP A 150 15.28 -7.44 23.15
N HIS A 151 15.64 -6.75 22.07
CA HIS A 151 15.26 -5.36 21.87
C HIS A 151 13.93 -5.29 21.10
N PHE A 152 13.01 -4.48 21.59
CA PHE A 152 11.69 -4.27 20.99
C PHE A 152 11.65 -2.91 20.30
N TYR A 153 11.84 -2.93 18.99
CA TYR A 153 11.58 -1.82 18.08
C TYR A 153 10.33 -2.15 17.26
N ASP A 154 9.23 -2.44 17.95
CA ASP A 154 7.93 -2.77 17.36
C ASP A 154 7.16 -1.51 16.92
N TYR A 155 5.99 -1.68 16.33
CA TYR A 155 5.19 -0.53 15.89
C TYR A 155 4.73 0.36 17.06
N LYS A 156 4.54 -0.20 18.27
CA LYS A 156 4.12 0.56 19.47
C LYS A 156 5.24 1.48 19.92
N PHE A 157 6.49 1.00 19.93
CA PHE A 157 7.68 1.81 20.19
C PHE A 157 7.73 3.07 19.31
N PHE A 158 7.40 2.94 18.02
CA PHE A 158 7.42 4.05 17.06
C PHE A 158 6.19 4.95 17.19
N LEU A 159 5.01 4.37 17.43
CA LEU A 159 3.77 5.11 17.69
C LEU A 159 3.92 6.01 18.93
N ASP A 160 4.45 5.45 20.03
CA ASP A 160 4.69 6.17 21.29
C ASP A 160 5.72 7.30 21.14
N ARG A 161 6.56 7.23 20.11
CA ARG A 161 7.56 8.25 19.75
C ARG A 161 7.08 9.24 18.68
N GLY A 162 5.80 9.16 18.32
CA GLY A 162 5.14 10.13 17.45
C GLY A 162 5.33 9.87 15.95
N LEU A 163 5.72 8.66 15.54
CA LEU A 163 5.65 8.28 14.13
C LEU A 163 4.18 8.23 13.71
N ASN A 164 3.82 8.96 12.64
CA ASN A 164 2.41 9.09 12.27
C ASN A 164 1.82 7.76 11.75
N GLN A 165 0.50 7.63 11.86
CA GLN A 165 -0.22 6.42 11.47
C GLN A 165 0.00 6.04 10.00
N GLY A 166 0.05 7.00 9.07
CA GLY A 166 0.25 6.71 7.64
C GLY A 166 1.64 6.14 7.33
N MET A 167 2.66 6.57 8.06
CA MET A 167 4.02 6.03 7.98
C MET A 167 4.08 4.63 8.60
N LEU A 168 3.43 4.42 9.74
CA LEU A 168 3.31 3.08 10.34
C LEU A 168 2.57 2.11 9.42
N ASP A 169 1.49 2.56 8.78
CA ASP A 169 0.73 1.81 7.78
C ASP A 169 1.60 1.40 6.58
N ALA A 170 2.39 2.33 6.05
CA ALA A 170 3.32 2.08 4.95
C ALA A 170 4.42 1.08 5.36
N ALA A 171 5.00 1.24 6.55
CA ALA A 171 6.00 0.33 7.08
C ALA A 171 5.42 -1.07 7.36
N ALA A 172 4.20 -1.17 7.89
CA ALA A 172 3.52 -2.43 8.11
C ALA A 172 3.23 -3.15 6.79
N THR A 173 2.77 -2.41 5.78
CA THR A 173 2.58 -2.96 4.43
C THR A 173 3.90 -3.48 3.85
N LYS A 174 4.99 -2.70 3.98
CA LYS A 174 6.32 -3.15 3.55
C LYS A 174 6.82 -4.37 4.32
N PHE A 175 6.49 -4.47 5.61
CA PHE A 175 6.78 -5.66 6.42
C PHE A 175 6.09 -6.88 5.82
N ILE A 176 4.80 -6.79 5.53
CA ILE A 176 4.00 -7.92 5.01
C ILE A 176 4.46 -8.31 3.59
N GLU A 177 4.82 -7.32 2.76
CA GLU A 177 5.37 -7.59 1.42
C GLU A 177 6.73 -8.29 1.44
N THR A 178 7.52 -8.12 2.50
CA THR A 178 8.89 -8.66 2.59
C THR A 178 8.98 -9.91 3.45
N GLY A 179 8.18 -9.98 4.51
CA GLY A 179 8.24 -11.01 5.52
C GLY A 179 7.69 -12.35 5.04
N THR A 180 8.12 -13.40 5.72
CA THR A 180 7.57 -14.75 5.56
C THR A 180 6.68 -15.10 6.75
N ASN A 181 5.73 -16.00 6.51
CA ASN A 181 4.78 -16.48 7.52
C ASN A 181 4.03 -15.34 8.23
N VAL A 182 3.63 -14.34 7.45
CA VAL A 182 2.86 -13.19 7.93
C VAL A 182 1.39 -13.40 7.63
N TYR A 183 0.56 -13.16 8.64
CA TYR A 183 -0.90 -13.35 8.58
C TYR A 183 -1.59 -12.11 9.13
N ILE A 184 -2.82 -11.88 8.69
CA ILE A 184 -3.67 -10.77 9.13
C ILE A 184 -4.99 -11.36 9.62
N ALA A 185 -5.23 -11.24 10.92
CA ALA A 185 -6.53 -11.49 11.50
C ALA A 185 -7.43 -10.27 11.32
N ILE A 186 -8.54 -10.45 10.61
CA ILE A 186 -9.63 -9.50 10.44
C ILE A 186 -10.71 -9.87 11.45
N ILE A 187 -10.79 -9.11 12.53
CA ILE A 187 -11.87 -9.20 13.51
C ILE A 187 -13.06 -8.40 12.97
N TRP A 188 -14.18 -9.09 12.75
CA TRP A 188 -15.38 -8.51 12.16
C TRP A 188 -16.18 -7.68 13.17
N PRO A 189 -16.94 -6.65 12.75
CA PRO A 189 -17.76 -5.84 13.66
C PRO A 189 -18.78 -6.60 14.51
N ALA A 190 -19.25 -7.76 14.03
CA ALA A 190 -20.13 -8.65 14.76
C ALA A 190 -19.47 -9.29 16.00
N ALA A 191 -18.15 -9.38 16.02
CA ALA A 191 -17.38 -9.88 17.16
C ALA A 191 -17.42 -8.86 18.31
N LYS A 192 -18.48 -8.95 19.11
CA LYS A 192 -18.65 -8.14 20.33
C LYS A 192 -17.90 -8.83 21.47
N GLY A 193 -16.97 -8.13 22.10
CA GLY A 193 -16.22 -8.71 23.21
C GLY A 193 -14.92 -7.98 23.52
N ASP A 194 -14.09 -8.64 24.33
CA ASP A 194 -12.82 -8.13 24.81
C ASP A 194 -11.71 -8.29 23.75
N LEU A 195 -11.43 -7.19 23.03
CA LEU A 195 -10.32 -7.15 22.08
C LEU A 195 -8.96 -7.36 22.76
N LEU A 196 -8.80 -7.03 24.04
CA LEU A 196 -7.55 -7.27 24.76
C LEU A 196 -7.33 -8.77 24.96
N ALA A 197 -8.40 -9.51 25.27
CA ALA A 197 -8.34 -10.96 25.34
C ALA A 197 -7.89 -11.56 23.99
N VAL A 198 -8.44 -11.09 22.87
CA VAL A 198 -8.01 -11.53 21.53
C VAL A 198 -6.56 -11.17 21.24
N GLU A 199 -6.13 -9.96 21.56
CA GLU A 199 -4.74 -9.53 21.36
C GLU A 199 -3.76 -10.38 22.18
N SER A 200 -4.16 -10.88 23.35
CA SER A 200 -3.33 -11.79 24.16
C SER A 200 -3.18 -13.19 23.56
N LEU A 201 -4.10 -13.61 22.68
CA LEU A 201 -4.05 -14.91 21.99
C LEU A 201 -3.21 -14.88 20.71
N ILE A 202 -2.97 -13.69 20.15
CA ILE A 202 -2.21 -13.54 18.90
C ILE A 202 -0.74 -13.27 19.25
N PRO A 203 0.16 -14.23 19.07
CA PRO A 203 1.58 -14.02 19.32
C PRO A 203 2.20 -13.13 18.24
N ASN A 204 3.37 -12.56 18.53
CA ASN A 204 4.23 -11.92 17.53
C ASN A 204 3.52 -10.87 16.66
N ILE A 205 2.71 -10.01 17.28
CA ILE A 205 1.99 -8.95 16.57
C ILE A 205 2.99 -7.97 15.94
N ILE A 206 2.87 -7.79 14.62
CA ILE A 206 3.64 -6.82 13.83
C ILE A 206 2.94 -5.47 13.85
N TYR A 207 1.62 -5.46 13.67
CA TYR A 207 0.85 -4.23 13.51
C TYR A 207 -0.64 -4.40 13.80
N LYS A 208 -1.30 -3.33 14.22
CA LYS A 208 -2.76 -3.31 14.44
C LYS A 208 -3.35 -2.00 13.91
N LYS A 209 -4.46 -2.10 13.18
CA LYS A 209 -5.26 -0.93 12.76
C LYS A 209 -6.75 -1.24 12.80
N GLN A 210 -7.53 -0.22 13.16
CA GLN A 210 -8.99 -0.24 13.06
C GLN A 210 -9.46 0.57 11.85
N ALA A 211 -10.47 0.07 11.14
CA ALA A 211 -11.06 0.71 9.98
C ALA A 211 -12.59 0.73 10.09
N TYR A 212 -13.18 1.91 9.96
CA TYR A 212 -14.63 2.06 9.90
C TYR A 212 -15.14 1.85 8.48
N LEU A 213 -15.97 0.83 8.31
CA LEU A 213 -16.57 0.50 7.02
C LEU A 213 -18.09 0.62 7.08
N SER A 214 -18.65 1.28 6.08
CA SER A 214 -20.06 1.25 5.75
C SER A 214 -20.46 -0.14 5.25
N ALA A 215 -21.76 -0.39 5.07
CA ALA A 215 -22.23 -1.62 4.42
C ALA A 215 -21.59 -1.87 3.04
N ASN A 216 -21.35 -0.79 2.26
CA ASN A 216 -20.65 -0.90 0.98
C ASN A 216 -19.16 -1.24 1.18
N GLY A 217 -18.52 -0.63 2.17
CA GLY A 217 -17.15 -0.95 2.58
C GLY A 217 -16.97 -2.41 2.99
N GLY A 218 -17.87 -2.91 3.83
CA GLY A 218 -17.89 -4.32 4.23
C GLY A 218 -18.11 -5.25 3.05
N ALA A 219 -19.02 -4.91 2.14
CA ALA A 219 -19.28 -5.71 0.94
C ALA A 219 -18.06 -5.79 0.00
N ASN A 220 -17.41 -4.65 -0.24
CA ASN A 220 -16.19 -4.58 -1.05
C ASN A 220 -15.04 -5.33 -0.38
N LEU A 221 -14.84 -5.19 0.93
CA LEU A 221 -13.80 -5.90 1.66
C LEU A 221 -14.02 -7.42 1.60
N ILE A 222 -15.24 -7.90 1.88
CA ILE A 222 -15.60 -9.32 1.80
C ILE A 222 -15.33 -9.86 0.39
N SER A 223 -15.67 -9.10 -0.65
CA SER A 223 -15.44 -9.52 -2.04
C SER A 223 -13.95 -9.70 -2.36
N ILE A 224 -13.09 -8.90 -1.73
CA ILE A 224 -11.63 -8.95 -1.91
C ILE A 224 -11.02 -10.11 -1.10
N VAL A 225 -11.29 -10.18 0.21
CA VAL A 225 -10.62 -11.18 1.09
C VAL A 225 -11.16 -12.61 0.92
N TYR A 226 -12.30 -12.77 0.25
CA TYR A 226 -12.84 -14.08 -0.14
C TYR A 226 -12.82 -14.30 -1.65
N GLN A 227 -12.02 -13.52 -2.38
CA GLN A 227 -11.86 -13.71 -3.83
C GLN A 227 -11.45 -15.15 -4.14
N GLY A 228 -12.06 -15.75 -5.16
CA GLY A 228 -11.84 -17.15 -5.53
C GLY A 228 -12.67 -18.18 -4.77
N CYS A 229 -13.35 -17.80 -3.68
CA CYS A 229 -14.28 -18.70 -3.00
C CYS A 229 -15.54 -18.97 -3.85
N ASN A 230 -15.84 -20.25 -4.10
CA ASN A 230 -16.99 -20.67 -4.93
C ASN A 230 -18.33 -20.06 -4.48
N TRP A 231 -18.54 -19.89 -3.17
CA TRP A 231 -19.79 -19.36 -2.62
C TRP A 231 -19.99 -17.86 -2.86
N LEU A 232 -18.94 -17.11 -3.18
CA LEU A 232 -19.01 -15.66 -3.42
C LEU A 232 -19.82 -15.35 -4.69
N GLY A 233 -19.78 -16.25 -5.67
CA GLY A 233 -20.37 -16.07 -7.00
C GLY A 233 -19.50 -15.22 -7.93
N LYS A 234 -20.03 -14.88 -9.11
CA LYS A 234 -19.29 -14.17 -10.16
C LYS A 234 -19.30 -12.65 -9.94
N SER A 235 -18.19 -11.98 -10.23
CA SER A 235 -18.05 -10.52 -10.19
C SER A 235 -19.05 -9.81 -11.13
N ALA A 236 -19.32 -10.38 -12.31
CA ALA A 236 -20.30 -9.86 -13.27
C ALA A 236 -21.74 -9.78 -12.72
N GLN A 237 -22.04 -10.51 -11.65
CA GLN A 237 -23.33 -10.49 -10.95
C GLN A 237 -23.27 -9.67 -9.64
N GLY A 238 -22.17 -8.98 -9.38
CA GLY A 238 -21.98 -8.21 -8.15
C GLY A 238 -21.77 -9.07 -6.91
N PHE A 239 -21.20 -10.28 -7.06
CA PHE A 239 -20.90 -11.21 -5.96
C PHE A 239 -22.11 -11.52 -5.06
N PRO A 240 -23.11 -12.27 -5.57
CA PRO A 240 -24.38 -12.50 -4.86
C PRO A 240 -24.22 -13.12 -3.46
N GLY A 241 -23.13 -13.85 -3.19
CA GLY A 241 -22.85 -14.45 -1.88
C GLY A 241 -22.45 -13.46 -0.79
N VAL A 242 -22.05 -12.23 -1.14
CA VAL A 242 -21.58 -11.23 -0.19
C VAL A 242 -22.66 -10.80 0.79
N GLY A 243 -23.91 -10.70 0.33
CA GLY A 243 -25.01 -10.17 1.15
C GLY A 243 -25.22 -10.96 2.45
N ALA A 244 -25.23 -12.30 2.36
CA ALA A 244 -25.39 -13.15 3.53
C ALA A 244 -24.22 -12.99 4.51
N LYS A 245 -22.97 -13.05 4.00
CA LYS A 245 -21.77 -12.91 4.82
C LYS A 245 -21.67 -11.53 5.48
N LEU A 246 -22.09 -10.48 4.77
CA LEU A 246 -22.12 -9.10 5.27
C LEU A 246 -23.02 -8.97 6.49
N VAL A 247 -24.24 -9.51 6.43
CA VAL A 247 -25.21 -9.45 7.55
C VAL A 247 -24.63 -10.10 8.81
N GLU A 248 -23.96 -11.23 8.67
CA GLU A 248 -23.39 -11.97 9.79
C GLU A 248 -22.16 -11.28 10.39
N CYS A 249 -21.29 -10.70 9.54
CA CYS A 249 -20.03 -10.08 9.97
C CYS A 249 -20.18 -8.61 10.39
N PHE A 250 -21.16 -7.87 9.87
CA PHE A 250 -21.32 -6.41 10.09
C PHE A 250 -22.56 -6.05 10.91
N SER A 251 -23.02 -6.96 11.78
CA SER A 251 -24.18 -6.75 12.66
C SER A 251 -23.93 -5.82 13.85
N GLY A 252 -22.70 -5.30 14.02
CA GLY A 252 -22.30 -4.40 15.10
C GLY A 252 -21.79 -3.04 14.61
N PRO A 253 -21.77 -2.00 15.48
CA PRO A 253 -21.28 -0.66 15.13
C PRO A 253 -19.75 -0.52 15.18
N ASN A 254 -19.06 -1.59 15.58
CA ASN A 254 -17.62 -1.59 15.80
C ASN A 254 -16.85 -1.47 14.46
N PRO A 255 -15.62 -0.93 14.47
CA PRO A 255 -14.77 -0.99 13.30
C PRO A 255 -14.32 -2.44 13.02
N VAL A 256 -13.90 -2.67 11.78
CA VAL A 256 -13.07 -3.84 11.46
C VAL A 256 -11.71 -3.64 12.13
N THR A 257 -11.20 -4.65 12.83
CA THR A 257 -9.84 -4.62 13.40
C THR A 257 -8.94 -5.59 12.63
N ALA A 258 -7.88 -5.08 12.04
CA ALA A 258 -6.85 -5.86 11.37
C ALA A 258 -5.61 -5.97 12.27
N ILE A 259 -5.17 -7.21 12.53
CA ILE A 259 -4.00 -7.52 13.36
C ILE A 259 -3.05 -8.35 12.50
N ALA A 260 -1.94 -7.77 12.09
CA ALA A 260 -0.86 -8.45 11.38
C ALA A 260 0.09 -9.12 12.38
N PHE A 261 0.45 -10.39 12.16
CA PHE A 261 1.29 -11.17 13.07
C PHE A 261 2.11 -12.23 12.33
N GLN A 262 3.16 -12.74 12.98
CA GLN A 262 3.93 -13.89 12.48
C GLN A 262 3.59 -15.17 13.23
N ALA A 263 3.37 -16.26 12.50
CA ALA A 263 3.19 -17.59 13.07
C ALA A 263 4.08 -18.60 12.35
N PRO A 264 4.58 -19.66 13.00
CA PRO A 264 5.55 -20.57 12.39
C PRO A 264 4.94 -21.48 11.32
N THR A 265 3.64 -21.81 11.43
CA THR A 265 2.95 -22.75 10.55
C THR A 265 1.48 -22.37 10.37
N LEU A 266 0.87 -22.83 9.27
CA LEU A 266 -0.57 -22.68 9.05
C LEU A 266 -1.41 -23.39 10.12
N THR A 267 -0.92 -24.50 10.69
CA THR A 267 -1.57 -25.19 11.81
C THR A 267 -1.67 -24.29 13.03
N ALA A 268 -0.58 -23.58 13.40
CA ALA A 268 -0.63 -22.62 14.51
C ALA A 268 -1.62 -21.47 14.22
N VAL A 269 -1.73 -21.02 12.96
CA VAL A 269 -2.72 -20.02 12.56
C VAL A 269 -4.15 -20.53 12.72
N GLN A 270 -4.40 -21.81 12.38
CA GLN A 270 -5.71 -22.43 12.55
C GLN A 270 -6.09 -22.56 14.03
N GLU A 271 -5.13 -22.92 14.89
CA GLU A 271 -5.30 -22.95 16.35
C GLU A 271 -5.68 -21.57 16.90
N ILE A 272 -4.91 -20.53 16.56
CA ILE A 272 -5.21 -19.14 16.94
C ILE A 272 -6.61 -18.72 16.45
N LYS A 273 -6.96 -19.07 15.21
CA LYS A 273 -8.27 -18.76 14.62
C LYS A 273 -9.41 -19.41 15.41
N ASP A 274 -9.23 -20.64 15.87
CA ASP A 274 -10.24 -21.37 16.64
C ASP A 274 -10.33 -20.86 18.09
N GLU A 275 -9.22 -20.50 18.72
CA GLU A 275 -9.23 -19.84 20.03
C GLU A 275 -9.99 -18.51 19.99
N ILE A 276 -9.74 -17.67 18.98
CA ILE A 276 -10.47 -16.40 18.78
C ILE A 276 -11.97 -16.66 18.58
N ARG A 277 -12.34 -17.69 17.81
CA ARG A 277 -13.75 -18.08 17.61
C ARG A 277 -14.41 -18.51 18.90
N ASN A 278 -13.70 -19.23 19.76
CA ASN A 278 -14.20 -19.66 21.07
C ASN A 278 -14.43 -18.47 22.00
N VAL A 279 -13.54 -17.47 21.99
CA VAL A 279 -13.72 -16.24 22.77
C VAL A 279 -15.00 -15.50 22.40
N PHE A 280 -15.30 -15.38 21.09
CA PHE A 280 -16.47 -14.63 20.63
C PHE A 280 -17.77 -15.44 20.55
N GLY A 281 -17.70 -16.77 20.45
CA GLY A 281 -18.88 -17.65 20.43
C GLY A 281 -19.78 -17.55 19.18
N ILE A 282 -19.35 -16.85 18.13
CA ILE A 282 -20.11 -16.67 16.87
C ILE A 282 -19.45 -17.36 15.65
N GLY A 283 -18.51 -18.27 15.91
CA GLY A 283 -17.87 -19.09 14.88
C GLY A 283 -17.20 -18.28 13.76
N LYS A 284 -17.39 -18.70 12.50
CA LYS A 284 -16.69 -18.13 11.33
C LYS A 284 -17.03 -16.65 11.02
N HIS A 285 -17.94 -16.04 11.77
CA HIS A 285 -18.34 -14.65 11.60
C HIS A 285 -17.63 -13.71 12.59
N SER A 286 -16.79 -14.25 13.50
CA SER A 286 -15.96 -13.43 14.39
C SER A 286 -14.65 -12.98 13.74
N VAL A 287 -13.98 -13.89 13.03
CA VAL A 287 -12.64 -13.64 12.48
C VAL A 287 -12.45 -14.30 11.10
N HIS A 288 -11.75 -13.59 10.23
CA HIS A 288 -11.08 -14.14 9.05
C HIS A 288 -9.57 -14.00 9.21
N ILE A 289 -8.81 -15.03 8.83
CA ILE A 289 -7.35 -14.97 8.73
C ILE A 289 -7.01 -15.56 7.36
N ASN A 290 -6.15 -14.87 6.61
CA ASN A 290 -5.66 -15.31 5.31
C ASN A 290 -4.85 -16.61 5.41
N ASP A 291 -4.80 -17.36 4.31
CA ASP A 291 -4.07 -18.61 4.21
C ASP A 291 -2.72 -18.42 3.46
N THR A 292 -2.62 -17.40 2.59
CA THR A 292 -1.40 -17.12 1.79
C THR A 292 -0.81 -15.73 2.03
N ASN A 293 0.45 -15.52 1.62
CA ASN A 293 1.09 -14.21 1.75
C ASN A 293 0.48 -13.17 0.79
N GLU A 294 0.07 -13.59 -0.41
CA GLU A 294 -0.57 -12.71 -1.40
C GLU A 294 -1.90 -12.14 -0.85
N GLU A 295 -2.66 -12.96 -0.14
CA GLU A 295 -3.88 -12.53 0.56
C GLU A 295 -3.55 -11.57 1.72
N ALA A 296 -2.45 -11.79 2.46
CA ALA A 296 -1.98 -10.86 3.50
C ALA A 296 -1.62 -9.51 2.90
N ILE A 297 -0.84 -9.49 1.81
CA ILE A 297 -0.44 -8.27 1.09
C ILE A 297 -1.69 -7.52 0.59
N THR A 298 -2.63 -8.23 -0.03
CA THR A 298 -3.90 -7.65 -0.50
C THR A 298 -4.68 -7.01 0.65
N THR A 299 -4.79 -7.73 1.77
CA THR A 299 -5.49 -7.25 2.97
C THR A 299 -4.79 -6.02 3.58
N ALA A 300 -3.47 -6.04 3.68
CA ALA A 300 -2.67 -4.91 4.16
C ALA A 300 -2.90 -3.68 3.30
N ARG A 301 -2.82 -3.81 1.97
CA ARG A 301 -3.04 -2.71 1.02
C ARG A 301 -4.46 -2.11 1.12
N MET A 302 -5.45 -2.90 1.55
CA MET A 302 -6.83 -2.44 1.72
C MET A 302 -7.11 -1.78 3.07
N LEU A 303 -6.49 -2.28 4.15
CA LEU A 303 -6.81 -1.86 5.52
C LEU A 303 -5.75 -0.95 6.15
N PHE A 304 -4.50 -1.01 5.68
CA PHE A 304 -3.39 -0.14 6.10
C PHE A 304 -3.15 0.97 5.06
N ASN A 305 -4.23 1.52 4.50
CA ASN A 305 -4.19 2.71 3.65
C ASN A 305 -5.55 3.43 3.69
N ASP A 306 -5.58 4.70 4.08
CA ASP A 306 -6.83 5.45 4.24
C ASP A 306 -7.54 5.73 2.90
N ASN A 307 -6.79 5.89 1.81
CA ASN A 307 -7.36 6.01 0.47
C ASN A 307 -8.04 4.71 0.02
N ALA A 308 -7.47 3.56 0.41
CA ALA A 308 -8.09 2.25 0.16
C ALA A 308 -9.35 2.06 1.01
N ILE A 309 -9.34 2.47 2.29
CA ILE A 309 -10.54 2.46 3.14
C ILE A 309 -11.65 3.37 2.56
N HIS A 310 -11.28 4.54 2.05
CA HIS A 310 -12.21 5.41 1.32
C HIS A 310 -12.76 4.69 0.07
N PHE A 311 -11.89 4.08 -0.73
CA PHE A 311 -12.29 3.29 -1.89
C PHE A 311 -13.29 2.19 -1.52
N LEU A 312 -13.00 1.38 -0.50
CA LEU A 312 -13.94 0.35 0.00
C LEU A 312 -15.31 0.96 0.27
N ASN A 313 -15.35 2.11 0.97
CA ASN A 313 -16.61 2.72 1.40
C ASN A 313 -17.47 3.29 0.27
N TYR A 314 -16.87 3.80 -0.81
CA TYR A 314 -17.62 4.55 -1.82
C TYR A 314 -17.63 3.93 -3.22
N ALA A 315 -16.72 3.01 -3.51
CA ALA A 315 -16.58 2.47 -4.84
C ALA A 315 -17.62 1.41 -5.20
N ASN A 316 -17.83 1.23 -6.50
CA ASN A 316 -18.58 0.12 -7.08
C ASN A 316 -17.82 -0.39 -8.31
N PRO A 317 -16.74 -1.17 -8.12
CA PRO A 317 -15.87 -1.62 -9.20
C PRO A 317 -16.61 -2.50 -10.22
N SER A 318 -17.61 -3.26 -9.77
CA SER A 318 -18.44 -4.13 -10.60
C SER A 318 -19.39 -3.39 -11.56
N LYS A 319 -19.54 -2.06 -11.44
CA LYS A 319 -20.55 -1.32 -12.21
C LYS A 319 -20.26 -1.30 -13.72
N PHE A 320 -19.00 -1.17 -14.11
CA PHE A 320 -18.60 -1.05 -15.51
C PHE A 320 -17.60 -2.16 -15.84
N GLN A 321 -18.06 -3.19 -16.55
CA GLN A 321 -17.22 -4.33 -16.92
C GLN A 321 -15.96 -3.92 -17.69
N SER A 322 -16.07 -2.89 -18.54
CA SER A 322 -14.94 -2.36 -19.30
C SER A 322 -13.81 -1.80 -18.43
N THR A 323 -14.05 -1.54 -17.15
CA THR A 323 -13.00 -1.15 -16.19
C THR A 323 -12.02 -2.30 -15.98
N PHE A 324 -12.54 -3.53 -15.78
CA PHE A 324 -11.68 -4.71 -15.63
C PHE A 324 -10.95 -5.03 -16.93
N ASP A 325 -11.60 -4.86 -18.09
CA ASP A 325 -10.94 -5.05 -19.39
C ASP A 325 -9.78 -4.08 -19.58
N LYS A 326 -9.95 -2.81 -19.15
CA LYS A 326 -8.89 -1.79 -19.16
C LYS A 326 -7.76 -2.10 -18.18
N ILE A 327 -8.09 -2.57 -16.98
CA ILE A 327 -7.09 -3.02 -15.99
C ILE A 327 -6.25 -4.16 -16.56
N ASN A 328 -6.89 -5.17 -17.17
CA ASN A 328 -6.19 -6.27 -17.82
C ASN A 328 -5.33 -5.79 -19.00
N THR A 329 -5.86 -4.90 -19.84
CA THR A 329 -5.09 -4.24 -20.91
C THR A 329 -3.86 -3.53 -20.36
N PHE A 330 -3.99 -2.87 -19.20
CA PHE A 330 -2.86 -2.21 -18.55
C PHE A 330 -1.86 -3.19 -17.92
N LYS A 331 -2.31 -4.33 -17.39
CA LYS A 331 -1.42 -5.40 -16.92
C LYS A 331 -0.62 -5.99 -18.08
N ASP A 332 -1.25 -6.21 -19.22
CA ASP A 332 -0.56 -6.59 -20.45
C ASP A 332 0.44 -5.48 -20.85
N PHE A 333 0.01 -4.22 -20.73
CA PHE A 333 0.87 -3.05 -20.92
C PHE A 333 2.18 -3.13 -20.13
N VAL A 334 2.06 -3.33 -18.83
CA VAL A 334 3.17 -3.45 -17.88
C VAL A 334 4.06 -4.65 -18.21
N LYS A 335 3.45 -5.80 -18.52
CA LYS A 335 4.17 -7.06 -18.79
C LYS A 335 5.03 -6.97 -20.05
N THR A 336 4.50 -6.47 -21.15
CA THR A 336 5.24 -6.32 -22.41
C THR A 336 6.37 -5.31 -22.31
N ASN A 337 6.24 -4.32 -21.43
CA ASN A 337 7.28 -3.33 -21.15
C ASN A 337 8.30 -3.81 -20.11
N GLU A 338 8.23 -5.07 -19.66
CA GLU A 338 9.11 -5.66 -18.65
C GLU A 338 9.23 -4.78 -17.39
N ILE A 339 8.13 -4.13 -17.02
CA ILE A 339 8.07 -3.30 -15.83
C ILE A 339 7.91 -4.26 -14.64
N THR A 340 9.03 -4.59 -14.00
CA THR A 340 9.15 -5.58 -12.91
C THR A 340 8.76 -5.07 -11.52
N SER A 341 8.29 -3.83 -11.42
CA SER A 341 7.88 -3.18 -10.17
C SER A 341 6.53 -2.45 -10.36
N THR A 342 6.01 -1.80 -9.32
CA THR A 342 4.83 -0.91 -9.41
C THR A 342 5.19 0.59 -9.47
N PRO A 343 6.11 1.06 -10.32
CA PRO A 343 6.52 2.46 -10.38
C PRO A 343 5.55 3.26 -11.27
N PHE A 344 4.27 2.93 -11.25
CA PHE A 344 3.23 3.58 -12.02
C PHE A 344 1.99 3.76 -11.17
N VAL A 345 1.13 4.67 -11.62
CA VAL A 345 -0.20 4.87 -11.06
C VAL A 345 -1.18 5.18 -12.19
N LEU A 346 -2.38 4.61 -12.12
CA LEU A 346 -3.48 4.94 -13.01
C LEU A 346 -4.24 6.15 -12.50
N ASP A 347 -4.60 7.06 -13.40
CA ASP A 347 -5.16 8.38 -13.09
C ASP A 347 -6.48 8.66 -13.84
N ALA A 348 -7.08 9.82 -13.60
CA ALA A 348 -8.15 10.41 -14.39
C ALA A 348 -9.43 9.57 -14.48
N GLY A 349 -9.83 9.17 -15.70
CA GLY A 349 -11.14 8.58 -15.98
C GLY A 349 -11.35 7.22 -15.30
N ILE A 350 -10.31 6.40 -15.24
CA ILE A 350 -10.43 5.01 -14.76
C ILE A 350 -10.69 4.96 -13.25
N VAL A 351 -10.18 5.92 -12.48
CA VAL A 351 -10.50 6.07 -11.05
C VAL A 351 -12.01 6.34 -10.89
N LEU A 352 -12.60 7.22 -11.70
CA LEU A 352 -14.06 7.45 -11.64
C LEU A 352 -14.87 6.22 -12.08
N SER A 353 -14.30 5.37 -12.93
CA SER A 353 -14.92 4.10 -13.34
C SER A 353 -14.95 3.10 -12.20
N LEU A 354 -13.83 2.96 -11.48
CA LEU A 354 -13.73 2.14 -10.28
C LEU A 354 -14.72 2.59 -9.19
N TYR A 355 -14.89 3.89 -9.02
CA TYR A 355 -15.88 4.44 -8.09
C TYR A 355 -17.33 4.30 -8.60
N GLY A 356 -17.53 3.77 -9.81
CA GLY A 356 -18.85 3.60 -10.42
C GLY A 356 -19.52 4.93 -10.78
N LEU A 357 -18.77 6.02 -10.96
CA LEU A 357 -19.32 7.34 -11.29
C LEU A 357 -19.54 7.49 -12.79
N ARG A 358 -18.52 7.20 -13.60
CA ARG A 358 -18.65 7.13 -15.06
C ARG A 358 -17.61 6.19 -15.65
N GLU A 359 -17.93 5.66 -16.81
CA GLU A 359 -17.02 4.84 -17.59
C GLU A 359 -15.88 5.68 -18.19
N ALA A 360 -14.68 5.12 -18.19
CA ALA A 360 -13.49 5.70 -18.80
C ALA A 360 -13.44 5.28 -20.27
N ASP A 361 -12.98 6.20 -21.11
CA ASP A 361 -12.80 5.94 -22.54
C ASP A 361 -11.40 5.35 -22.80
N ASP A 362 -10.41 5.84 -22.08
CA ASP A 362 -8.98 5.54 -22.17
C ASP A 362 -8.36 5.17 -20.81
N ILE A 363 -7.07 4.80 -20.83
CA ILE A 363 -6.25 4.49 -19.66
C ILE A 363 -5.17 5.55 -19.57
N ASP A 364 -5.29 6.42 -18.57
CA ASP A 364 -4.29 7.43 -18.25
C ASP A 364 -3.37 6.91 -17.14
N TYR A 365 -2.05 7.01 -17.33
CA TYR A 365 -1.08 6.59 -16.32
C TYR A 365 0.08 7.58 -16.16
N LEU A 366 0.73 7.53 -15.01
CA LEU A 366 2.03 8.17 -14.75
C LEU A 366 3.03 7.09 -14.36
N TYR A 367 4.31 7.30 -14.68
CA TYR A 367 5.36 6.30 -14.51
C TYR A 367 6.70 6.94 -14.15
N VAL A 368 7.37 6.36 -13.17
CA VAL A 368 8.67 6.82 -12.65
C VAL A 368 9.68 5.70 -12.83
N GLY A 369 10.41 5.70 -13.94
CA GLY A 369 11.47 4.72 -14.14
C GLY A 369 12.31 4.98 -15.36
N GLU A 370 13.42 4.24 -15.45
CA GLU A 370 14.44 4.40 -16.48
C GLU A 370 14.11 3.61 -17.76
N ASN A 371 13.26 2.59 -17.65
CA ASN A 371 12.91 1.76 -18.81
C ASN A 371 12.24 2.59 -19.89
N SER A 372 12.74 2.48 -21.12
CA SER A 372 12.06 2.98 -22.30
C SER A 372 10.77 2.21 -22.52
N ILE A 373 9.65 2.91 -22.40
CA ILE A 373 8.33 2.34 -22.69
C ILE A 373 8.18 2.17 -24.22
N THR A 374 7.66 1.03 -24.65
CA THR A 374 7.30 0.70 -26.03
C THR A 374 6.46 1.81 -26.66
N PRO A 375 6.53 1.98 -28.00
CA PRO A 375 5.73 2.99 -28.69
C PRO A 375 4.22 2.80 -28.46
N GLU A 376 3.50 3.91 -28.60
CA GLU A 376 2.05 4.11 -28.42
C GLU A 376 1.21 2.82 -28.37
N TRP A 377 0.69 2.52 -27.19
CA TRP A 377 -0.31 1.50 -27.01
C TRP A 377 -1.70 2.14 -27.12
N LYS A 378 -2.53 1.64 -28.03
CA LYS A 378 -3.83 2.25 -28.31
C LYS A 378 -4.65 2.43 -27.02
N ASN A 379 -5.07 3.68 -26.76
CA ASN A 379 -5.85 4.09 -25.59
C ASN A 379 -5.14 3.94 -24.24
N VAL A 380 -3.81 3.81 -24.21
CA VAL A 380 -3.00 3.88 -23.00
C VAL A 380 -2.07 5.08 -23.12
N ASN A 381 -2.34 6.12 -22.34
CA ASN A 381 -1.75 7.43 -22.49
C ASN A 381 -0.89 7.79 -21.28
N HIS A 382 0.33 8.26 -21.53
CA HIS A 382 1.17 8.84 -20.49
C HIS A 382 0.63 10.24 -20.14
N HIS A 383 0.01 10.39 -18.97
CA HIS A 383 -0.78 11.57 -18.60
C HIS A 383 0.07 12.73 -18.02
N LYS A 384 1.28 12.92 -18.56
CA LYS A 384 2.29 13.85 -18.02
C LYS A 384 1.83 15.32 -18.07
N ASP A 385 1.07 15.69 -19.09
CA ASP A 385 0.59 17.07 -19.28
C ASP A 385 -0.35 17.54 -18.16
N SER A 386 -0.97 16.61 -17.44
CA SER A 386 -1.86 16.91 -16.32
C SER A 386 -1.16 16.94 -14.96
N LEU A 387 0.13 16.59 -14.89
CA LEU A 387 0.87 16.50 -13.63
C LEU A 387 0.84 17.80 -12.82
N GLN A 388 0.97 18.94 -13.49
CA GLN A 388 0.95 20.27 -12.86
C GLN A 388 -0.30 20.54 -12.00
N TYR A 389 -1.44 19.91 -12.32
CA TYR A 389 -2.70 20.13 -11.60
C TYR A 389 -2.81 19.30 -10.32
N HIS A 390 -1.95 18.30 -10.13
CA HIS A 390 -1.89 17.49 -8.91
C HIS A 390 -1.22 18.22 -7.73
N GLU A 391 -0.39 19.24 -7.99
CA GLU A 391 0.39 19.96 -6.96
C GLU A 391 1.31 19.07 -6.13
N VAL A 392 1.74 17.94 -6.69
CA VAL A 392 2.77 17.05 -6.13
C VAL A 392 3.68 16.59 -7.27
N SER A 393 4.91 16.17 -6.95
CA SER A 393 5.82 15.62 -7.95
C SER A 393 5.33 14.28 -8.51
N GLU A 394 5.79 13.90 -9.71
CA GLU A 394 5.46 12.59 -10.31
C GLU A 394 5.90 11.44 -9.38
N THR A 395 7.09 11.56 -8.78
CA THR A 395 7.61 10.60 -7.81
C THR A 395 6.71 10.50 -6.59
N GLU A 396 6.28 11.60 -5.97
CA GLU A 396 5.40 11.54 -4.80
C GLU A 396 4.02 10.97 -5.15
N LEU A 397 3.48 11.25 -6.33
CA LEU A 397 2.20 10.71 -6.76
C LEU A 397 2.23 9.18 -6.93
N VAL A 398 3.38 8.65 -7.36
CA VAL A 398 3.58 7.21 -7.59
C VAL A 398 4.08 6.47 -6.34
N MET A 399 4.87 7.11 -5.49
CA MET A 399 5.63 6.46 -4.42
C MET A 399 5.14 6.78 -3.00
N ASP A 400 4.45 7.91 -2.80
CA ASP A 400 3.86 8.24 -1.49
C ASP A 400 2.46 7.60 -1.34
N PRO A 401 2.25 6.67 -0.39
CA PRO A 401 0.96 6.03 -0.15
C PRO A 401 -0.19 7.00 0.17
N ALA A 402 0.09 8.24 0.55
CA ALA A 402 -0.91 9.28 0.74
C ALA A 402 -1.60 9.67 -0.58
N ASN A 403 -0.99 9.40 -1.73
CA ASN A 403 -1.47 9.84 -3.04
C ASN A 403 -2.11 8.73 -3.88
N TYR A 404 -2.10 7.48 -3.41
CA TYR A 404 -2.68 6.36 -4.15
C TYR A 404 -3.34 5.32 -3.24
N PHE A 405 -4.08 4.40 -3.85
CA PHE A 405 -4.52 3.15 -3.26
C PHE A 405 -4.29 2.01 -4.27
N TYR A 406 -4.23 0.78 -3.78
CA TYR A 406 -4.15 -0.39 -4.66
C TYR A 406 -5.55 -0.93 -4.98
N PHE A 407 -5.72 -1.49 -6.17
CA PHE A 407 -6.83 -2.39 -6.49
C PHE A 407 -6.35 -3.35 -7.59
N ASP A 408 -6.59 -4.65 -7.40
CA ASP A 408 -6.17 -5.68 -8.36
C ASP A 408 -4.67 -5.57 -8.74
N ASP A 409 -3.82 -5.38 -7.72
CA ASP A 409 -2.35 -5.19 -7.79
C ASP A 409 -1.85 -3.97 -8.58
N ILE A 410 -2.74 -3.03 -8.91
CA ILE A 410 -2.40 -1.78 -9.58
C ILE A 410 -2.64 -0.58 -8.66
N LYS A 411 -1.74 0.40 -8.68
CA LYS A 411 -1.94 1.68 -7.99
C LYS A 411 -2.88 2.57 -8.79
N PHE A 412 -3.82 3.19 -8.10
CA PHE A 412 -4.71 4.22 -8.62
C PHE A 412 -4.55 5.50 -7.81
N VAL A 413 -4.58 6.65 -8.49
CA VAL A 413 -4.53 7.95 -7.82
C VAL A 413 -5.68 8.04 -6.82
N ALA A 414 -5.36 8.48 -5.61
CA ALA A 414 -6.33 8.66 -4.53
C ALA A 414 -7.48 9.56 -4.98
N PHE A 415 -8.69 9.26 -4.52
CA PHE A 415 -9.89 9.99 -4.97
C PHE A 415 -9.83 11.49 -4.64
N SER A 416 -9.29 11.84 -3.47
CA SER A 416 -9.00 13.21 -3.04
C SER A 416 -7.97 13.89 -3.95
N GLN A 417 -6.93 13.15 -4.36
CA GLN A 417 -5.86 13.64 -5.21
C GLN A 417 -6.35 13.86 -6.66
N LEU A 418 -7.24 13.00 -7.16
CA LEU A 418 -7.94 13.22 -8.43
C LEU A 418 -8.90 14.41 -8.34
N TYR A 419 -9.59 14.57 -7.20
CA TYR A 419 -10.46 15.72 -6.96
C TYR A 419 -9.68 17.03 -7.06
N ARG A 420 -8.48 17.08 -6.46
CA ARG A 420 -7.56 18.22 -6.56
C ARG A 420 -7.18 18.51 -8.01
N LEU A 421 -6.71 17.51 -8.76
CA LEU A 421 -6.39 17.67 -10.20
C LEU A 421 -7.55 18.30 -10.97
N LYS A 422 -8.76 17.78 -10.78
CA LYS A 422 -9.94 18.26 -11.52
C LYS A 422 -10.35 19.67 -11.10
N SER A 423 -10.21 19.98 -9.81
CA SER A 423 -10.51 21.29 -9.23
C SER A 423 -9.55 22.37 -9.74
N ASN A 424 -8.30 22.01 -10.01
CA ASN A 424 -7.30 22.92 -10.53
C ASN A 424 -7.41 23.07 -12.06
N ARG A 425 -7.70 21.97 -12.78
CA ARG A 425 -7.76 21.96 -14.25
C ARG A 425 -9.05 22.55 -14.83
N MET A 426 -10.19 22.37 -14.16
CA MET A 426 -11.49 23.00 -14.47
C MET A 426 -12.00 22.89 -15.92
N GLN A 427 -11.67 21.80 -16.63
CA GLN A 427 -12.24 21.54 -17.96
C GLN A 427 -13.76 21.36 -17.91
N ALA A 428 -14.43 21.45 -19.06
CA ALA A 428 -15.88 21.24 -19.15
C ALA A 428 -16.32 19.89 -18.55
N LYS A 429 -15.55 18.81 -18.78
CA LYS A 429 -15.78 17.49 -18.16
C LYS A 429 -15.53 17.48 -16.65
N ASP A 430 -14.53 18.22 -16.18
CA ASP A 430 -14.15 18.27 -14.77
C ASP A 430 -15.26 18.91 -13.93
N LYS A 431 -15.96 19.94 -14.42
CA LYS A 431 -17.10 20.53 -13.70
C LYS A 431 -18.21 19.51 -13.36
N ASN A 432 -18.49 18.58 -14.27
CA ASN A 432 -19.47 17.52 -14.04
C ASN A 432 -18.91 16.45 -13.10
N ASP A 433 -17.66 16.05 -13.30
CA ASP A 433 -16.98 15.07 -12.46
C ASP A 433 -16.91 15.56 -11.00
N LEU A 434 -16.44 16.79 -10.75
CA LEU A 434 -16.35 17.43 -9.44
C LEU A 434 -17.68 17.47 -8.70
N PHE A 435 -18.77 17.74 -9.41
CA PHE A 435 -20.11 17.77 -8.82
C PHE A 435 -20.52 16.40 -8.28
N MET A 436 -20.16 15.31 -8.96
CA MET A 436 -20.41 13.94 -8.47
C MET A 436 -19.46 13.57 -7.33
N MET A 437 -18.18 13.92 -7.48
CA MET A 437 -17.14 13.60 -6.51
C MET A 437 -17.34 14.31 -5.18
N ARG A 438 -17.84 15.55 -5.19
CA ARG A 438 -18.09 16.36 -3.99
C ARG A 438 -18.89 15.62 -2.93
N GLY A 439 -19.93 14.87 -3.33
CA GLY A 439 -20.72 14.08 -2.40
C GLY A 439 -19.97 12.92 -1.74
N MET A 440 -18.90 12.41 -2.33
CA MET A 440 -18.06 11.36 -1.74
C MET A 440 -16.93 11.95 -0.88
N VAL A 441 -16.36 13.08 -1.30
CA VAL A 441 -15.35 13.82 -0.52
C VAL A 441 -15.95 14.40 0.78
N GLU A 442 -17.15 14.98 0.71
CA GLU A 442 -17.84 15.57 1.87
C GLU A 442 -18.63 14.54 2.69
N ASN A 443 -18.53 13.24 2.37
CA ASN A 443 -19.37 12.16 2.93
C ASN A 443 -20.88 12.47 2.87
N ASN A 444 -21.33 13.16 1.82
CA ASN A 444 -22.70 13.58 1.59
C ASN A 444 -23.36 12.77 0.45
N LYS A 445 -24.01 11.66 0.82
CA LYS A 445 -24.67 10.73 -0.11
C LYS A 445 -25.80 11.36 -0.94
N PHE A 446 -26.45 12.42 -0.45
CA PHE A 446 -27.49 13.13 -1.20
C PHE A 446 -26.89 13.90 -2.38
N LEU A 447 -25.80 14.65 -2.13
CA LEU A 447 -25.08 15.36 -3.18
C LEU A 447 -24.52 14.41 -4.24
N ALA A 448 -24.00 13.25 -3.83
CA ALA A 448 -23.51 12.24 -4.78
C ALA A 448 -24.63 11.73 -5.72
N ARG A 449 -25.83 11.47 -5.18
CA ARG A 449 -27.00 11.02 -5.97
C ARG A 449 -27.53 12.10 -6.92
N LEU A 450 -27.61 13.34 -6.45
CA LEU A 450 -27.96 14.50 -7.27
C LEU A 450 -26.95 14.67 -8.44
N GLY A 451 -25.67 14.46 -8.15
CA GLY A 451 -24.57 14.40 -9.11
C GLY A 451 -24.82 13.42 -10.24
N MET A 452 -25.05 12.16 -9.89
CA MET A 452 -25.31 11.09 -10.85
C MET A 452 -26.56 11.36 -11.71
N ALA A 453 -27.63 11.91 -11.13
CA ALA A 453 -28.85 12.24 -11.86
C ALA A 453 -28.61 13.34 -12.90
N LYS A 454 -27.91 14.42 -12.52
CA LYS A 454 -27.52 15.51 -13.43
C LYS A 454 -26.68 14.99 -14.59
N GLN A 455 -25.75 14.08 -14.32
CA GLN A 455 -24.89 13.48 -15.34
C GLN A 455 -25.69 12.64 -16.35
N LYS A 456 -26.64 11.82 -15.90
CA LYS A 456 -27.54 11.06 -16.79
C LYS A 456 -28.30 11.99 -17.74
N LEU A 457 -28.77 13.15 -17.23
CA LEU A 457 -29.44 14.16 -18.05
C LEU A 457 -28.47 14.79 -19.07
N THR A 458 -27.25 15.11 -18.67
CA THR A 458 -26.21 15.64 -19.58
C THR A 458 -25.89 14.66 -20.70
N PHE A 459 -25.65 13.37 -20.40
CA PHE A 459 -25.40 12.34 -21.41
C PHE A 459 -26.61 12.09 -22.31
N ALA A 460 -27.83 12.09 -21.75
CA ALA A 460 -29.05 11.98 -22.54
C ALA A 460 -29.18 13.14 -23.54
N ARG A 461 -28.87 14.38 -23.13
CA ARG A 461 -28.83 15.56 -24.00
C ARG A 461 -27.78 15.42 -25.11
N ILE A 462 -26.56 14.99 -24.78
CA ILE A 462 -25.49 14.76 -25.77
C ILE A 462 -25.88 13.66 -26.77
N ARG A 463 -26.47 12.55 -26.32
CA ARG A 463 -26.96 11.49 -27.22
C ARG A 463 -28.09 11.97 -28.13
N LEU A 464 -29.03 12.75 -27.58
CA LEU A 464 -30.10 13.37 -28.37
C LEU A 464 -29.54 14.33 -29.42
N TYR A 465 -28.53 15.12 -29.06
CA TYR A 465 -27.85 16.03 -29.98
C TYR A 465 -27.16 15.28 -31.13
N HIS A 466 -26.39 14.22 -30.83
CA HIS A 466 -25.78 13.37 -31.87
C HIS A 466 -26.84 12.73 -32.77
N LYS A 467 -27.89 12.15 -32.16
CA LYS A 467 -28.99 11.54 -32.93
C LYS A 467 -29.71 12.56 -33.81
N ALA A 468 -29.89 13.79 -33.33
CA ALA A 468 -30.44 14.88 -34.12
C ALA A 468 -29.52 15.26 -35.30
N ILE A 469 -28.19 15.33 -35.07
CA ILE A 469 -27.21 15.53 -36.14
C ILE A 469 -27.29 14.40 -37.18
N ASP A 470 -27.39 13.15 -36.75
CA ASP A 470 -27.46 12.00 -37.65
C ASP A 470 -28.74 12.03 -38.49
N ILE A 471 -29.88 12.38 -37.89
CA ILE A 471 -31.15 12.60 -38.60
C ILE A 471 -31.02 13.76 -39.61
N LEU A 472 -30.41 14.88 -39.21
CA LEU A 472 -30.15 16.00 -40.11
C LEU A 472 -29.23 15.62 -41.27
N ARG A 473 -28.25 14.75 -41.05
CA ARG A 473 -27.38 14.22 -42.11
C ARG A 473 -28.15 13.31 -43.05
N ALA A 474 -28.94 12.38 -42.51
CA ALA A 474 -29.75 11.43 -43.28
C ALA A 474 -30.83 12.12 -44.14
N THR A 475 -31.39 13.23 -43.65
CA THR A 475 -32.40 14.03 -44.37
C THR A 475 -31.79 15.08 -45.31
N GLY A 476 -30.46 15.20 -45.38
CA GLY A 476 -29.76 16.22 -46.18
C GLY A 476 -29.83 17.65 -45.61
N LEU A 477 -30.56 17.87 -44.52
CA LEU A 477 -30.81 19.18 -43.90
C LEU A 477 -29.61 19.70 -43.09
N TYR A 478 -28.64 18.84 -42.74
CA TYR A 478 -27.49 19.21 -41.91
C TYR A 478 -26.72 20.41 -42.46
N LYS A 479 -26.48 20.49 -43.78
CA LYS A 479 -25.76 21.60 -44.40
C LYS A 479 -26.54 22.92 -44.28
N ILE A 480 -27.86 22.87 -44.42
CA ILE A 480 -28.75 24.03 -44.32
C ILE A 480 -28.79 24.53 -42.87
N VAL A 481 -29.05 23.64 -41.91
CA VAL A 481 -29.08 23.99 -40.48
C VAL A 481 -27.72 24.51 -40.00
N ARG A 482 -26.62 23.89 -40.42
CA ARG A 482 -25.25 24.36 -40.11
C ARG A 482 -24.96 25.73 -40.70
N TRP A 483 -25.43 26.01 -41.92
CA TRP A 483 -25.28 27.33 -42.55
C TRP A 483 -26.10 28.40 -41.82
N VAL A 484 -27.37 28.12 -41.49
CA VAL A 484 -28.23 29.03 -40.69
C VAL A 484 -27.59 29.28 -39.32
N TYR A 485 -27.17 28.23 -38.61
CA TYR A 485 -26.50 28.37 -37.32
C TYR A 485 -25.25 29.26 -37.40
N ARG A 486 -24.41 29.03 -38.42
CA ARG A 486 -23.20 29.85 -38.62
C ARG A 486 -23.51 31.30 -39.00
N LYS A 487 -24.58 31.55 -39.74
CA LYS A 487 -24.97 32.88 -40.21
C LYS A 487 -25.60 33.74 -39.11
N PHE A 488 -26.32 33.12 -38.18
CA PHE A 488 -27.10 33.85 -37.17
C PHE A 488 -26.56 33.76 -35.74
N PHE A 489 -25.79 32.72 -35.40
CA PHE A 489 -25.36 32.48 -34.01
C PHE A 489 -23.84 32.49 -33.81
N LYS A 490 -23.02 32.49 -34.88
CA LYS A 490 -21.54 32.44 -34.75
C LYS A 490 -20.86 33.77 -34.43
N ASN A 491 -21.61 34.81 -34.06
CA ASN A 491 -21.05 36.05 -33.53
C ASN A 491 -21.03 36.10 -31.99
N ASN A 492 -21.45 35.04 -31.29
CA ASN A 492 -21.24 34.94 -29.84
C ASN A 492 -20.94 33.48 -29.46
N SER A 493 -19.77 33.29 -28.83
CA SER A 493 -19.25 32.08 -28.17
C SER A 493 -18.50 31.03 -29.01
N SER A 494 -17.25 30.85 -28.60
CA SER A 494 -16.33 29.74 -28.86
C SER A 494 -16.84 28.45 -28.23
N LEU A 495 -17.41 27.57 -29.04
CA LEU A 495 -17.66 26.16 -28.74
C LEU A 495 -17.29 25.36 -29.99
N ASP A 496 -16.00 25.17 -30.20
CA ASP A 496 -15.49 23.98 -30.89
C ASP A 496 -15.10 22.98 -29.77
N VAL A 497 -16.02 22.06 -29.48
CA VAL A 497 -15.78 20.72 -28.93
C VAL A 497 -16.69 19.76 -29.69
#